data_AF-A0A9X7JTN8-F1
#
_entry.id   AF-A0A9X7JTN8-F1
#
_cell.length_a   1.000
_cell.length_b   1.000
_cell.length_c   1.000
_cell.angle_alpha   90.00
_cell.angle_beta   90.00
_cell.angle_gamma   90.00
#
_symmetry.space_group_name_H-M   'P 1'
#
loop_
_entity.id
_entity.type
_entity.pdbx_description
1 polymer ?
#
loop_
_entity_poly.entity_id
_entity_poly.type
_entity_poly.pdbx_seq_one_letter_code
_entity_poly.pdbx_strand_id
1 'polypeptide(L)'
;MTERGELMRLSNEPDTDIMVLPGVRSTQGIARGAGNTFYYGDLFLGHIYRGDLKRRTAELFIEVPEGRLAMGLWTDLKHGWLFVGGGLGWAYVYDLETGETVATYQLGKIDDLASTLVNKVYVNERGAYFTDSSCCVLYFVPISPAGELKPATTVPVTGPAAEVSGEFNLNGIVAPDTGSPLIVSHTANGRIYTVDPETGASRTIEGVDVPKADGLVLDGRLLWVVQNRVNEVSRVRLSSDFTSGTVENVITHDAFQFPATAIAFENRLAVVNAKSDTAETGLPPTAGEYEVVFVDR
;
A
#
# COMPACT_ATOMS: atom_id res chain seq x y z
N MET A 1 34.34 -6.97 41.88
CA MET A 1 32.93 -6.81 42.34
C MET A 1 32.21 -6.14 41.21
N THR A 2 31.39 -6.91 40.51
CA THR A 2 30.77 -6.52 39.24
C THR A 2 29.31 -6.21 39.54
N GLU A 3 28.93 -4.94 39.49
CA GLU A 3 27.53 -4.53 39.60
C GLU A 3 26.80 -4.93 38.33
N ARG A 4 25.82 -5.82 38.49
CA ARG A 4 24.85 -6.17 37.45
C ARG A 4 23.85 -5.03 37.36
N GLY A 5 23.85 -4.32 36.23
CA GLY A 5 22.76 -3.42 35.86
C GLY A 5 21.46 -4.21 35.75
N GLU A 6 20.45 -3.75 36.48
CA GLU A 6 19.08 -4.25 36.40
C GLU A 6 18.54 -4.04 34.98
N LEU A 7 18.25 -5.15 34.30
CA LEU A 7 17.40 -5.16 33.12
C LEU A 7 16.00 -4.73 33.54
N MET A 8 15.67 -3.48 33.27
CA MET A 8 14.32 -2.95 33.38
C MET A 8 13.44 -3.73 32.39
N ARG A 9 12.73 -4.75 32.90
CA ARG A 9 11.64 -5.39 32.15
C ARG A 9 10.54 -4.35 32.02
N LEU A 10 10.32 -3.87 30.79
CA LEU A 10 9.07 -3.20 30.44
C LEU A 10 7.94 -4.15 30.81
N SER A 11 7.08 -3.68 31.71
CA SER A 11 5.84 -4.33 32.12
C SER A 11 5.03 -4.75 30.89
N ASN A 12 4.33 -5.89 30.96
CA ASN A 12 3.25 -6.24 30.04
C ASN A 12 2.31 -5.03 29.90
N GLU A 13 2.49 -4.22 28.87
CA GLU A 13 1.46 -3.32 28.41
C GLU A 13 0.26 -4.17 27.98
N PRO A 14 -0.97 -3.69 28.14
CA PRO A 14 -2.13 -4.40 27.59
C PRO A 14 -1.90 -4.67 26.10
N ASP A 15 -2.58 -5.69 25.55
CA ASP A 15 -2.76 -5.88 24.10
C ASP A 15 -3.32 -4.58 23.50
N THR A 16 -2.49 -3.57 23.27
CA THR A 16 -2.93 -2.32 22.66
C THR A 16 -3.12 -2.60 21.19
N ASP A 17 -4.14 -2.05 20.55
CA ASP A 17 -4.32 -2.21 19.11
C ASP A 17 -3.43 -1.26 18.30
N ILE A 18 -2.39 -0.70 18.92
CA ILE A 18 -1.54 0.34 18.37
C ILE A 18 -0.08 -0.09 18.46
N MET A 19 0.63 0.04 17.35
CA MET A 19 2.07 -0.10 17.26
C MET A 19 2.66 1.19 16.70
N VAL A 20 3.40 1.91 17.54
CA VAL A 20 4.15 3.11 17.13
C VAL A 20 5.28 2.73 16.18
N LEU A 21 5.49 3.55 15.16
CA LEU A 21 6.51 3.40 14.14
C LEU A 21 7.68 4.36 14.42
N PRO A 22 8.77 3.90 15.05
CA PRO A 22 9.88 4.78 15.45
C PRO A 22 10.63 5.34 14.23
N GLY A 23 11.10 6.59 14.37
CA GLY A 23 12.03 7.25 13.43
C GLY A 23 11.39 7.84 12.17
N VAL A 24 10.17 7.44 11.83
CA VAL A 24 9.46 7.91 10.64
C VAL A 24 8.84 9.29 10.86
N ARG A 25 8.79 10.12 9.81
CA ARG A 25 8.19 11.46 9.83
C ARG A 25 6.93 11.57 8.98
N SER A 26 6.64 10.56 8.17
CA SER A 26 5.43 10.41 7.38
C SER A 26 5.24 8.95 6.98
N THR A 27 4.04 8.54 6.61
CA THR A 27 3.77 7.15 6.20
C THR A 27 2.72 7.11 5.10
N GLN A 28 2.76 6.07 4.26
CA GLN A 28 1.71 5.86 3.27
C GLN A 28 1.53 4.39 2.90
N GLY A 29 2.65 3.66 2.75
CA GLY A 29 2.65 2.25 2.37
C GLY A 29 3.16 1.35 3.47
N ILE A 30 2.56 0.16 3.54
CA ILE A 30 2.98 -0.97 4.36
C ILE A 30 2.95 -2.24 3.51
N ALA A 31 3.93 -3.13 3.69
CA ALA A 31 4.02 -4.39 2.98
C ALA A 31 4.35 -5.55 3.93
N ARG A 32 3.79 -6.72 3.61
CA ARG A 32 3.97 -7.94 4.40
C ARG A 32 5.28 -8.61 4.04
N GLY A 33 6.15 -8.89 5.00
CA GLY A 33 7.36 -9.70 4.80
C GLY A 33 7.14 -11.20 5.05
N ALA A 34 8.23 -11.97 5.13
CA ALA A 34 8.19 -13.37 5.59
C ALA A 34 7.95 -13.46 7.12
N GLY A 35 7.35 -14.53 7.62
CA GLY A 35 7.23 -14.75 9.07
C GLY A 35 6.40 -13.67 9.76
N ASN A 36 6.94 -12.91 10.71
CA ASN A 36 6.27 -11.74 11.31
C ASN A 36 6.76 -10.41 10.73
N THR A 37 7.66 -10.46 9.75
CA THR A 37 8.28 -9.28 9.19
C THR A 37 7.27 -8.44 8.44
N PHE A 38 7.43 -7.12 8.52
CA PHE A 38 6.75 -6.15 7.66
C PHE A 38 7.70 -5.00 7.30
N TYR A 39 7.31 -4.25 6.29
CA TYR A 39 8.02 -3.06 5.81
C TYR A 39 7.06 -1.88 5.73
N TYR A 40 7.55 -0.68 5.99
CA TYR A 40 6.82 0.55 5.74
C TYR A 40 7.77 1.64 5.26
N GLY A 41 7.21 2.61 4.52
CA GLY A 41 7.98 3.70 3.95
C GLY A 41 7.73 5.03 4.66
N ASP A 42 8.78 5.83 4.80
CA ASP A 42 8.64 7.27 4.98
C ASP A 42 8.28 7.88 3.63
N LEU A 43 7.09 8.48 3.52
CA LEU A 43 6.60 8.99 2.24
C LEU A 43 7.53 10.04 1.64
N PHE A 44 7.98 11.02 2.42
CA PHE A 44 8.73 12.17 1.91
C PHE A 44 10.25 11.98 1.94
N LEU A 45 10.78 11.15 2.84
CA LEU A 45 12.19 10.78 2.83
C LEU A 45 12.49 9.59 1.91
N GLY A 46 11.47 8.83 1.53
CA GLY A 46 11.59 7.60 0.74
C GLY A 46 12.26 6.43 1.46
N HIS A 47 12.67 6.62 2.72
CA HIS A 47 13.36 5.62 3.51
C HIS A 47 12.44 4.44 3.83
N ILE A 48 13.00 3.25 3.90
CA ILE A 48 12.25 2.03 4.22
C ILE A 48 12.65 1.54 5.60
N TYR A 49 11.65 1.21 6.39
CA TYR A 49 11.78 0.62 7.71
C TYR A 49 11.35 -0.84 7.66
N ARG A 50 11.96 -1.67 8.49
CA ARG A 50 11.65 -3.08 8.65
C ARG A 50 11.28 -3.35 10.10
N GLY A 51 10.26 -4.16 10.33
CA GLY A 51 9.83 -4.50 11.68
C GLY A 51 9.28 -5.91 11.82
N ASP A 52 8.86 -6.24 13.03
CA ASP A 52 8.22 -7.48 13.43
C ASP A 52 6.86 -7.15 14.06
N LEU A 53 5.77 -7.58 13.41
CA LEU A 53 4.40 -7.29 13.84
C LEU A 53 4.05 -7.91 15.20
N LYS A 54 4.65 -9.06 15.53
CA LYS A 54 4.37 -9.76 16.79
C LYS A 54 5.14 -9.16 17.95
N ARG A 55 6.40 -8.77 17.71
CA ARG A 55 7.25 -8.11 18.72
C ARG A 55 6.97 -6.62 18.84
N ARG A 56 6.27 -6.04 17.87
CA ARG A 56 5.96 -4.60 17.77
C ARG A 56 7.21 -3.73 17.79
N THR A 57 8.19 -4.15 17.00
CA THR A 57 9.47 -3.43 16.84
C THR A 57 9.66 -3.06 15.39
N ALA A 58 10.28 -1.92 15.13
CA ALA A 58 10.77 -1.56 13.82
C ALA A 58 12.04 -0.71 13.90
N GLU A 59 12.82 -0.73 12.83
CA GLU A 59 14.06 0.02 12.68
C GLU A 59 14.22 0.48 11.23
N LEU A 60 15.01 1.54 11.02
CA LEU A 60 15.42 1.95 9.69
C LEU A 60 16.16 0.80 9.02
N PHE A 61 15.77 0.46 7.79
CA PHE A 61 16.39 -0.62 7.03
C PHE A 61 17.10 -0.11 5.78
N ILE A 62 16.46 0.77 5.00
CA ILE A 62 17.02 1.34 3.79
C ILE A 62 16.97 2.85 3.89
N GLU A 63 18.14 3.47 3.98
CA GLU A 63 18.32 4.90 3.77
C GLU A 63 18.54 5.13 2.27
N VAL A 64 17.70 5.97 1.67
CA VAL A 64 17.73 6.23 0.22
C VAL A 64 18.21 7.65 -0.07
N PRO A 65 18.73 7.94 -1.27
CA PRO A 65 19.10 9.29 -1.66
C PRO A 65 17.92 10.27 -1.56
N GLU A 66 18.23 11.54 -1.26
CA GLU A 66 17.23 12.61 -1.23
C GLU A 66 16.45 12.70 -2.55
N GLY A 67 15.16 13.02 -2.43
CA GLY A 67 14.25 13.19 -3.57
C GLY A 67 13.47 11.93 -3.97
N ARG A 68 13.76 10.75 -3.38
CA ARG A 68 12.88 9.59 -3.51
C ARG A 68 11.66 9.73 -2.60
N LEU A 69 10.52 9.25 -3.07
CA LEU A 69 9.32 9.06 -2.25
C LEU A 69 9.02 7.57 -2.06
N ALA A 70 8.26 7.23 -1.02
CA ALA A 70 7.76 5.88 -0.78
C ALA A 70 6.23 5.90 -0.61
N MET A 71 5.50 5.69 -1.71
CA MET A 71 4.04 5.67 -1.77
C MET A 71 3.50 4.30 -1.32
N GLY A 72 3.19 3.40 -2.26
CA GLY A 72 2.81 2.01 -1.97
C GLY A 72 4.01 1.08 -1.97
N LEU A 73 3.92 0.01 -1.18
CA LEU A 73 4.95 -1.02 -1.03
C LEU A 73 4.34 -2.39 -1.29
N TRP A 74 5.09 -3.30 -1.92
CA TRP A 74 4.74 -4.72 -2.02
C TRP A 74 5.99 -5.58 -2.12
N THR A 75 6.05 -6.67 -1.37
CA THR A 75 7.19 -7.60 -1.39
C THR A 75 6.99 -8.71 -2.40
N ASP A 76 8.04 -9.04 -3.13
CA ASP A 76 8.18 -10.30 -3.84
C ASP A 76 9.14 -11.20 -3.06
N LEU A 77 8.58 -12.01 -2.15
CA LEU A 77 9.37 -12.89 -1.29
C LEU A 77 10.06 -14.02 -2.05
N LYS A 78 9.60 -14.34 -3.26
CA LYS A 78 10.21 -15.38 -4.09
C LYS A 78 11.58 -14.93 -4.61
N HIS A 79 11.69 -13.67 -5.02
CA HIS A 79 12.94 -13.11 -5.54
C HIS A 79 13.70 -12.27 -4.51
N GLY A 80 13.11 -12.02 -3.33
CA GLY A 80 13.73 -11.23 -2.27
C GLY A 80 13.69 -9.73 -2.54
N TRP A 81 12.64 -9.23 -3.20
CA TRP A 81 12.55 -7.82 -3.60
C TRP A 81 11.42 -7.07 -2.90
N LEU A 82 11.60 -5.77 -2.73
CA LEU A 82 10.57 -4.81 -2.35
C LEU A 82 10.34 -3.83 -3.50
N PHE A 83 9.12 -3.83 -4.02
CA PHE A 83 8.68 -2.84 -5.01
C PHE A 83 8.06 -1.65 -4.28
N VAL A 84 8.41 -0.45 -4.73
CA VAL A 84 7.96 0.81 -4.13
C VAL A 84 7.47 1.75 -5.24
N GLY A 85 6.22 2.21 -5.13
CA GLY A 85 5.73 3.33 -5.93
C GLY A 85 6.42 4.61 -5.46
N GLY A 86 7.11 5.29 -6.38
CA GLY A 86 8.00 6.41 -6.04
C GLY A 86 7.38 7.79 -6.19
N GLY A 87 6.10 7.89 -6.59
CA GLY A 87 5.50 9.16 -7.01
C GLY A 87 6.25 9.82 -8.19
N LEU A 88 5.78 10.96 -8.70
CA LEU A 88 6.49 11.75 -9.71
C LEU A 88 6.99 10.93 -10.93
N GLY A 89 6.25 9.91 -11.32
CA GLY A 89 6.61 9.01 -12.42
C GLY A 89 7.66 7.94 -12.10
N TRP A 90 8.12 7.81 -10.85
CA TRP A 90 9.15 6.85 -10.46
C TRP A 90 8.59 5.59 -9.79
N ALA A 91 9.34 4.49 -9.93
CA ALA A 91 9.24 3.31 -9.07
C ALA A 91 10.63 2.76 -8.77
N TYR A 92 10.77 2.11 -7.62
CA TYR A 92 12.03 1.55 -7.15
C TYR A 92 11.87 0.08 -6.78
N VAL A 93 12.94 -0.69 -6.96
CA VAL A 93 13.04 -2.07 -6.49
C VAL A 93 14.27 -2.19 -5.61
N TYR A 94 14.07 -2.71 -4.40
CA TYR A 94 15.13 -2.92 -3.41
C TYR A 94 15.31 -4.40 -3.10
N ASP A 95 16.54 -4.79 -2.83
CA ASP A 95 16.87 -6.11 -2.31
C ASP A 95 16.52 -6.18 -0.81
N LEU A 96 15.77 -7.21 -0.39
CA LEU A 96 15.30 -7.37 0.99
C LEU A 96 16.36 -7.95 1.94
N GLU A 97 17.46 -8.48 1.41
CA GLU A 97 18.59 -8.95 2.20
C GLU A 97 19.59 -7.81 2.45
N THR A 98 19.99 -7.10 1.40
CA THR A 98 21.04 -6.08 1.45
C THR A 98 20.52 -4.65 1.60
N GLY A 99 19.28 -4.39 1.20
CA GLY A 99 18.72 -3.03 1.10
C GLY A 99 19.17 -2.26 -0.14
N GLU A 100 19.98 -2.87 -1.02
CA GLU A 100 20.51 -2.19 -2.21
C GLU A 100 19.41 -1.94 -3.25
N THR A 101 19.57 -0.88 -4.06
CA THR A 101 18.68 -0.64 -5.20
C THR A 101 18.99 -1.64 -6.31
N VAL A 102 18.03 -2.53 -6.59
CA VAL A 102 18.08 -3.49 -7.70
C VAL A 102 17.73 -2.80 -9.01
N ALA A 103 16.71 -1.94 -9.00
CA ALA A 103 16.26 -1.22 -10.20
C ALA A 103 15.60 0.11 -9.85
N THR A 104 15.62 1.02 -10.82
CA THR A 104 14.88 2.28 -10.81
C THR A 104 14.17 2.44 -12.14
N TYR A 105 12.88 2.73 -12.10
CA TYR A 105 12.02 2.85 -13.26
C TYR A 105 11.43 4.25 -13.36
N GLN A 106 11.61 4.88 -14.52
CA GLN A 106 10.78 6.00 -14.94
C GLN A 106 9.55 5.43 -15.66
N LEU A 107 8.43 5.37 -14.96
CA LEU A 107 7.16 4.86 -15.46
C LEU A 107 6.30 5.97 -16.10
N GLY A 108 6.27 7.15 -15.46
CA GLY A 108 5.53 8.33 -15.90
C GLY A 108 6.41 9.49 -16.34
N LYS A 109 5.79 10.57 -16.79
CA LYS A 109 6.49 11.83 -17.08
C LYS A 109 6.90 12.47 -15.76
N ILE A 110 8.19 12.66 -15.52
CA ILE A 110 8.67 13.32 -14.30
C ILE A 110 8.31 14.81 -14.36
N ASP A 111 7.29 15.22 -13.63
CA ASP A 111 6.79 16.60 -13.59
C ASP A 111 6.29 16.92 -12.18
N ASP A 112 4.97 17.00 -11.97
CA ASP A 112 4.35 17.17 -10.66
C ASP A 112 3.43 15.98 -10.30
N LEU A 113 3.03 15.93 -9.03
CA LEU A 113 2.14 14.88 -8.51
C LEU A 113 0.74 14.95 -9.14
N ALA A 114 0.31 16.11 -9.64
CA ALA A 114 -0.99 16.26 -10.31
C ALA A 114 -0.98 15.67 -11.73
N SER A 115 0.20 15.52 -12.33
CA SER A 115 0.41 14.96 -13.66
C SER A 115 0.69 13.46 -13.60
N THR A 116 1.49 13.00 -12.65
CA THR A 116 1.76 11.57 -12.44
C THR A 116 2.00 11.26 -10.97
N LEU A 117 1.32 10.23 -10.49
CA LEU A 117 1.45 9.75 -9.14
C LEU A 117 1.48 8.23 -9.12
N VAL A 118 2.64 7.66 -9.47
CA VAL A 118 2.90 6.22 -9.30
C VAL A 118 2.77 5.87 -7.82
N ASN A 119 1.69 5.16 -7.47
CA ASN A 119 1.23 5.05 -6.10
C ASN A 119 1.31 3.61 -5.58
N LYS A 120 0.25 2.82 -5.73
CA LYS A 120 0.18 1.47 -5.16
C LYS A 120 0.72 0.46 -6.15
N VAL A 121 1.21 -0.65 -5.60
CA VAL A 121 1.80 -1.74 -6.37
C VAL A 121 1.21 -3.06 -5.93
N TYR A 122 0.95 -3.93 -6.91
CA TYR A 122 0.61 -5.33 -6.73
C TYR A 122 1.64 -6.17 -7.48
N VAL A 123 2.23 -7.18 -6.85
CA VAL A 123 3.22 -8.05 -7.47
C VAL A 123 2.71 -9.49 -7.48
N ASN A 124 2.83 -10.13 -8.64
CA ASN A 124 2.58 -11.56 -8.83
C ASN A 124 3.75 -12.21 -9.60
N GLU A 125 3.58 -13.48 -9.97
CA GLU A 125 4.64 -14.24 -10.65
C GLU A 125 5.05 -13.70 -12.02
N ARG A 126 4.21 -12.89 -12.67
CA ARG A 126 4.50 -12.28 -13.97
C ARG A 126 5.19 -10.92 -13.85
N GLY A 127 5.03 -10.24 -12.71
CA GLY A 127 5.58 -8.89 -12.53
C GLY A 127 4.79 -8.02 -11.57
N ALA A 128 5.13 -6.73 -11.59
CA ALA A 128 4.56 -5.71 -10.74
C ALA A 128 3.65 -4.76 -11.54
N TYR A 129 2.42 -4.57 -11.07
CA TYR A 129 1.48 -3.57 -11.59
C TYR A 129 1.44 -2.38 -10.64
N PHE A 130 1.64 -1.17 -11.16
CA PHE A 130 1.54 0.07 -10.43
C PHE A 130 0.33 0.87 -10.91
N THR A 131 -0.41 1.47 -9.98
CA THR A 131 -1.41 2.49 -10.30
C THR A 131 -0.77 3.85 -10.45
N ASP A 132 -1.29 4.67 -11.37
CA ASP A 132 -1.09 6.11 -11.34
C ASP A 132 -2.35 6.78 -10.79
N SER A 133 -2.26 7.50 -9.67
CA SER A 133 -3.44 8.14 -9.07
C SER A 133 -3.87 9.43 -9.76
N SER A 134 -3.07 9.94 -10.68
CA SER A 134 -3.33 11.18 -11.42
C SER A 134 -3.69 10.94 -12.88
N CYS A 135 -3.47 9.72 -13.39
CA CYS A 135 -3.75 9.32 -14.75
C CYS A 135 -4.55 8.01 -14.83
N CYS A 136 -5.34 7.82 -15.87
CA CYS A 136 -6.06 6.58 -16.13
C CYS A 136 -5.16 5.49 -16.76
N VAL A 137 -4.04 5.16 -16.12
CA VAL A 137 -3.09 4.15 -16.58
C VAL A 137 -2.64 3.24 -15.44
N LEU A 138 -2.27 2.01 -15.81
CA LEU A 138 -1.42 1.15 -15.00
C LEU A 138 -0.06 1.03 -15.66
N TYR A 139 0.98 0.86 -14.86
CA TYR A 139 2.31 0.49 -15.35
C TYR A 139 2.61 -0.94 -14.98
N PHE A 140 3.19 -1.71 -15.92
CA PHE A 140 3.55 -3.09 -15.68
C PHE A 140 5.06 -3.29 -15.85
N VAL A 141 5.71 -3.83 -14.83
CA VAL A 141 7.12 -4.23 -14.84
C VAL A 141 7.18 -5.75 -14.86
N PRO A 142 7.48 -6.39 -16.02
CA PRO A 142 7.51 -7.85 -16.10
C PRO A 142 8.70 -8.43 -15.34
N ILE A 143 8.49 -9.59 -14.74
CA ILE A 143 9.53 -10.47 -14.21
C ILE A 143 9.55 -11.71 -15.11
N SER A 144 10.72 -12.01 -15.69
CA SER A 144 10.88 -13.19 -16.54
C SER A 144 10.79 -14.48 -15.71
N PRO A 145 10.53 -15.64 -16.34
CA PRO A 145 10.61 -16.93 -15.65
C PRO A 145 11.97 -17.23 -15.01
N ALA A 146 13.04 -16.55 -15.46
CA ALA A 146 14.38 -16.66 -14.89
C ALA A 146 14.61 -15.71 -13.68
N GLY A 147 13.60 -14.95 -13.26
CA GLY A 147 13.71 -14.00 -12.15
C GLY A 147 14.46 -12.72 -12.56
N GLU A 148 14.25 -12.24 -13.78
CA GLU A 148 14.86 -10.99 -14.26
C GLU A 148 13.80 -9.91 -14.49
N LEU A 149 14.04 -8.73 -13.94
CA LEU A 149 13.26 -7.54 -14.23
C LEU A 149 13.41 -7.11 -15.70
N LYS A 150 12.29 -6.76 -16.35
CA LYS A 150 12.23 -6.34 -17.75
C LYS A 150 11.81 -4.87 -17.89
N PRO A 151 11.96 -4.26 -19.07
CA PRO A 151 11.47 -2.91 -19.33
C PRO A 151 9.96 -2.81 -19.03
N ALA A 152 9.57 -1.69 -18.42
CA ALA A 152 8.18 -1.45 -18.09
C ALA A 152 7.33 -1.16 -19.34
N THR A 153 6.05 -1.49 -19.27
CA THR A 153 5.03 -1.11 -20.25
C THR A 153 3.91 -0.32 -19.58
N THR A 154 3.17 0.44 -20.38
CA THR A 154 1.97 1.15 -19.93
C THR A 154 0.73 0.43 -20.43
N VAL A 155 -0.24 0.25 -19.54
CA VAL A 155 -1.56 -0.31 -19.83
C VAL A 155 -2.58 0.83 -19.67
N PRO A 156 -3.07 1.43 -20.76
CA PRO A 156 -4.13 2.43 -20.70
C PRO A 156 -5.41 1.82 -20.14
N VAL A 157 -5.97 2.41 -19.09
CA VAL A 157 -7.24 1.96 -18.52
C VAL A 157 -8.38 2.57 -19.34
N THR A 158 -9.38 1.75 -19.68
CA THR A 158 -10.58 2.18 -20.42
C THR A 158 -11.83 1.74 -19.68
N GLY A 159 -12.99 2.32 -20.03
CA GLY A 159 -14.25 2.04 -19.34
C GLY A 159 -14.41 2.89 -18.06
N PRO A 160 -15.23 2.45 -17.09
CA PRO A 160 -15.64 3.29 -15.97
C PRO A 160 -14.50 3.64 -14.99
N ALA A 161 -13.44 2.85 -14.91
CA ALA A 161 -12.26 3.18 -14.08
C ALA A 161 -11.34 4.23 -14.74
N ALA A 162 -11.59 4.62 -15.99
CA ALA A 162 -10.76 5.57 -16.71
C ALA A 162 -11.16 7.04 -16.48
N GLU A 163 -12.22 7.28 -15.70
CA GLU A 163 -12.61 8.63 -15.31
C GLU A 163 -11.48 9.27 -14.47
N VAL A 164 -11.08 10.48 -14.84
CA VAL A 164 -10.12 11.27 -14.07
C VAL A 164 -10.85 12.49 -13.53
N SER A 165 -11.09 12.49 -12.22
CA SER A 165 -11.83 13.54 -11.54
C SER A 165 -11.26 13.78 -10.13
N GLY A 166 -11.45 14.99 -9.61
CA GLY A 166 -10.88 15.36 -8.31
C GLY A 166 -9.35 15.27 -8.27
N GLU A 167 -8.81 15.02 -7.08
CA GLU A 167 -7.35 15.01 -6.83
C GLU A 167 -6.71 13.63 -7.04
N PHE A 168 -7.42 12.54 -6.72
CA PHE A 168 -6.88 11.17 -6.77
C PHE A 168 -7.90 10.19 -7.37
N ASN A 169 -7.42 9.31 -8.25
CA ASN A 169 -8.21 8.38 -9.05
C ASN A 169 -7.87 6.92 -8.72
N LEU A 170 -7.22 6.18 -9.62
CA LEU A 170 -6.78 4.80 -9.39
C LEU A 170 -5.81 4.73 -8.21
N ASN A 171 -6.06 3.87 -7.24
CA ASN A 171 -5.27 3.84 -6.01
C ASN A 171 -4.85 2.41 -5.63
N GLY A 172 -5.46 1.79 -4.63
CA GLY A 172 -5.20 0.39 -4.25
C GLY A 172 -5.40 -0.57 -5.41
N ILE A 173 -4.53 -1.57 -5.48
CA ILE A 173 -4.53 -2.60 -6.52
C ILE A 173 -4.18 -3.95 -5.91
N VAL A 174 -4.96 -4.98 -6.24
CA VAL A 174 -4.76 -6.39 -5.82
C VAL A 174 -5.31 -7.30 -6.91
N ALA A 175 -4.99 -8.60 -6.87
CA ALA A 175 -5.71 -9.61 -7.63
C ALA A 175 -5.75 -10.92 -6.83
N PRO A 176 -6.74 -11.80 -7.06
CA PRO A 176 -6.81 -13.08 -6.37
C PRO A 176 -5.66 -14.00 -6.79
N ASP A 177 -5.35 -14.02 -8.09
CA ASP A 177 -4.35 -14.90 -8.69
C ASP A 177 -3.72 -14.24 -9.93
N THR A 178 -2.58 -14.79 -10.38
CA THR A 178 -1.98 -14.43 -11.66
C THR A 178 -2.94 -14.73 -12.82
N GLY A 179 -3.19 -13.73 -13.68
CA GLY A 179 -4.06 -13.86 -14.86
C GLY A 179 -5.55 -13.62 -14.58
N SER A 180 -5.93 -13.42 -13.31
CA SER A 180 -7.24 -12.88 -12.97
C SER A 180 -7.29 -11.37 -13.27
N PRO A 181 -8.49 -10.78 -13.45
CA PRO A 181 -8.60 -9.33 -13.51
C PRO A 181 -8.01 -8.69 -12.24
N LEU A 182 -7.35 -7.56 -12.43
CA LEU A 182 -6.89 -6.71 -11.33
C LEU A 182 -8.11 -6.07 -10.67
N ILE A 183 -8.14 -6.00 -9.36
CA ILE A 183 -9.14 -5.28 -8.57
C ILE A 183 -8.51 -3.97 -8.12
N VAL A 184 -9.10 -2.85 -8.54
CA VAL A 184 -8.55 -1.51 -8.33
C VAL A 184 -9.57 -0.64 -7.63
N SER A 185 -9.14 0.08 -6.59
CA SER A 185 -9.94 1.11 -5.94
C SER A 185 -9.80 2.45 -6.67
N HIS A 186 -10.84 3.27 -6.58
CA HIS A 186 -10.84 4.60 -7.14
C HIS A 186 -11.28 5.62 -6.11
N THR A 187 -10.36 6.51 -5.74
CA THR A 187 -10.54 7.42 -4.60
C THR A 187 -11.63 8.46 -4.85
N ALA A 188 -11.63 9.14 -6.02
CA ALA A 188 -12.64 10.13 -6.36
C ALA A 188 -14.05 9.52 -6.51
N ASN A 189 -14.17 8.42 -7.24
CA ASN A 189 -15.45 7.76 -7.50
C ASN A 189 -16.03 7.05 -6.27
N GLY A 190 -15.18 6.64 -5.31
CA GLY A 190 -15.62 5.85 -4.16
C GLY A 190 -16.10 4.45 -4.56
N ARG A 191 -15.43 3.83 -5.54
CA ARG A 191 -15.84 2.57 -6.18
C ARG A 191 -14.66 1.62 -6.33
N ILE A 192 -14.99 0.35 -6.54
CA ILE A 192 -14.06 -0.72 -6.90
C ILE A 192 -14.34 -1.18 -8.33
N TYR A 193 -13.28 -1.45 -9.08
CA TYR A 193 -13.34 -1.91 -10.46
C TYR A 193 -12.53 -3.18 -10.66
N THR A 194 -12.95 -4.04 -11.57
CA THR A 194 -12.06 -4.98 -12.24
C THR A 194 -11.39 -4.30 -13.43
N VAL A 195 -10.11 -4.56 -13.67
CA VAL A 195 -9.33 -4.12 -14.84
C VAL A 195 -8.66 -5.33 -15.46
N ASP A 196 -8.86 -5.56 -16.75
CA ASP A 196 -8.15 -6.59 -17.50
C ASP A 196 -6.66 -6.20 -17.63
N PRO A 197 -5.72 -7.04 -17.17
CA PRO A 197 -4.30 -6.68 -17.12
C PRO A 197 -3.61 -6.60 -18.48
N GLU A 198 -4.21 -7.14 -19.55
CA GLU A 198 -3.64 -7.14 -20.89
C GLU A 198 -4.18 -5.98 -21.74
N THR A 199 -5.48 -5.69 -21.60
CA THR A 199 -6.20 -4.72 -22.44
C THR A 199 -6.51 -3.41 -21.73
N GLY A 200 -6.48 -3.39 -20.39
CA GLY A 200 -6.88 -2.26 -19.57
C GLY A 200 -8.39 -1.99 -19.53
N ALA A 201 -9.22 -2.86 -20.13
CA ALA A 201 -10.67 -2.73 -20.08
C ALA A 201 -11.17 -2.91 -18.64
N SER A 202 -11.95 -1.94 -18.16
CA SER A 202 -12.48 -1.97 -16.79
C SER A 202 -13.99 -2.17 -16.72
N ARG A 203 -14.45 -2.62 -15.55
CA ARG A 203 -15.87 -2.77 -15.19
C ARG A 203 -16.05 -2.53 -13.70
N THR A 204 -17.14 -1.88 -13.32
CA THR A 204 -17.52 -1.68 -11.92
C THR A 204 -17.82 -3.01 -11.22
N ILE A 205 -17.37 -3.16 -9.99
CA ILE A 205 -17.88 -4.19 -9.08
C ILE A 205 -19.14 -3.63 -8.42
N GLU A 206 -20.30 -4.07 -8.88
CA GLU A 206 -21.60 -3.52 -8.48
C GLU A 206 -21.91 -3.78 -7.01
N GLY A 207 -22.70 -2.90 -6.36
CA GLY A 207 -23.13 -3.07 -4.97
C GLY A 207 -22.08 -2.69 -3.91
N VAL A 208 -20.94 -2.13 -4.32
CA VAL A 208 -19.87 -1.67 -3.43
C VAL A 208 -19.77 -0.15 -3.50
N ASP A 209 -20.07 0.51 -2.38
CA ASP A 209 -19.88 1.95 -2.19
C ASP A 209 -18.84 2.14 -1.08
N VAL A 210 -17.71 2.75 -1.43
CA VAL A 210 -16.53 2.87 -0.56
C VAL A 210 -15.89 4.25 -0.77
N PRO A 211 -16.50 5.32 -0.23
CA PRO A 211 -15.99 6.68 -0.40
C PRO A 211 -14.52 6.77 0.01
N LYS A 212 -13.72 7.48 -0.80
CA LYS A 212 -12.30 7.76 -0.47
C LYS A 212 -11.46 6.48 -0.33
N ALA A 213 -11.83 5.43 -1.07
CA ALA A 213 -11.07 4.19 -1.14
C ALA A 213 -9.61 4.44 -1.57
N ASP A 214 -8.70 3.87 -0.80
CA ASP A 214 -7.25 3.95 -0.95
C ASP A 214 -6.69 2.53 -1.05
N GLY A 215 -5.94 2.05 -0.06
CA GLY A 215 -5.38 0.70 -0.03
C GLY A 215 -6.40 -0.44 0.01
N LEU A 216 -5.99 -1.60 -0.52
CA LEU A 216 -6.79 -2.81 -0.61
C LEU A 216 -6.06 -4.00 0.02
N VAL A 217 -6.82 -4.88 0.68
CA VAL A 217 -6.36 -6.21 1.11
C VAL A 217 -7.35 -7.24 0.62
N LEU A 218 -6.89 -8.28 -0.09
CA LEU A 218 -7.73 -9.35 -0.60
C LEU A 218 -7.35 -10.68 0.04
N ASP A 219 -8.34 -11.44 0.50
CA ASP A 219 -8.22 -12.83 0.95
C ASP A 219 -9.35 -13.66 0.34
N GLY A 220 -9.02 -14.42 -0.72
CA GLY A 220 -10.01 -15.14 -1.52
C GLY A 220 -11.06 -14.19 -2.13
N ARG A 221 -12.27 -14.19 -1.56
CA ARG A 221 -13.39 -13.31 -1.97
C ARG A 221 -13.72 -12.23 -0.94
N LEU A 222 -12.90 -12.08 0.09
CA LEU A 222 -13.01 -10.98 1.03
C LEU A 222 -12.05 -9.88 0.65
N LEU A 223 -12.60 -8.70 0.42
CA LEU A 223 -11.85 -7.49 0.15
C LEU A 223 -12.03 -6.54 1.33
N TRP A 224 -10.94 -6.08 1.92
CA TRP A 224 -10.95 -4.95 2.84
C TRP A 224 -10.49 -3.70 2.08
N VAL A 225 -11.32 -2.67 2.14
CA VAL A 225 -11.08 -1.38 1.49
C VAL A 225 -10.79 -0.36 2.56
N VAL A 226 -9.56 0.14 2.59
CA VAL A 226 -9.16 1.22 3.50
C VAL A 226 -9.65 2.54 2.92
N GLN A 227 -10.32 3.36 3.72
CA GLN A 227 -10.95 4.59 3.28
C GLN A 227 -10.43 5.76 4.12
N ASN A 228 -9.57 6.57 3.51
CA ASN A 228 -8.67 7.45 4.25
C ASN A 228 -9.38 8.62 4.96
N ARG A 229 -10.02 9.53 4.22
CA ARG A 229 -10.63 10.76 4.77
C ARG A 229 -11.91 10.51 5.57
N VAL A 230 -12.45 9.29 5.51
CA VAL A 230 -13.62 8.87 6.29
C VAL A 230 -13.24 7.95 7.47
N ASN A 231 -11.94 7.66 7.65
CA ASN A 231 -11.38 6.93 8.79
C ASN A 231 -12.08 5.59 9.06
N GLU A 232 -12.21 4.75 8.03
CA GLU A 232 -12.84 3.42 8.17
C GLU A 232 -12.22 2.39 7.22
N VAL A 233 -12.49 1.11 7.50
CA VAL A 233 -12.16 -0.02 6.65
C VAL A 233 -13.42 -0.83 6.37
N SER A 234 -13.86 -0.88 5.11
CA SER A 234 -15.02 -1.68 4.71
C SER A 234 -14.62 -3.11 4.38
N ARG A 235 -15.27 -4.11 4.98
CA ARG A 235 -15.17 -5.52 4.57
C ARG A 235 -16.24 -5.84 3.56
N VAL A 236 -15.81 -6.24 2.37
CA VAL A 236 -16.65 -6.52 1.21
C VAL A 236 -16.55 -7.99 0.85
N ARG A 237 -17.69 -8.65 0.70
CA ARG A 237 -17.79 -9.98 0.10
C ARG A 237 -17.98 -9.84 -1.40
N LEU A 238 -17.04 -10.34 -2.18
CA LEU A 238 -17.10 -10.34 -3.64
C LEU A 238 -17.85 -11.58 -4.17
N SER A 239 -18.56 -11.42 -5.28
CA SER A 239 -19.08 -12.55 -6.07
C SER A 239 -17.93 -13.35 -6.67
N SER A 240 -18.18 -14.61 -7.03
CA SER A 240 -17.14 -15.52 -7.56
C SER A 240 -16.54 -15.09 -8.90
N ASP A 241 -17.26 -14.26 -9.65
CA ASP A 241 -16.88 -13.71 -10.94
C ASP A 241 -16.42 -12.24 -10.85
N PHE A 242 -16.34 -11.68 -9.63
CA PHE A 242 -15.94 -10.30 -9.35
C PHE A 242 -16.78 -9.23 -10.08
N THR A 243 -18.04 -9.54 -10.41
CA THR A 243 -18.96 -8.58 -11.04
C THR A 243 -19.75 -7.76 -10.02
N SER A 244 -19.87 -8.26 -8.79
CA SER A 244 -20.58 -7.59 -7.70
C SER A 244 -19.95 -7.88 -6.34
N GLY A 245 -20.34 -7.09 -5.35
CA GLY A 245 -19.98 -7.32 -3.96
C GLY A 245 -21.03 -6.79 -3.00
N THR A 246 -20.85 -7.10 -1.73
CA THR A 246 -21.71 -6.61 -0.63
C THR A 246 -20.82 -6.18 0.52
N VAL A 247 -21.00 -4.95 0.99
CA VAL A 247 -20.36 -4.47 2.22
C VAL A 247 -20.99 -5.21 3.40
N GLU A 248 -20.23 -6.12 4.02
CA GLU A 248 -20.70 -6.94 5.15
C GLU A 248 -20.44 -6.27 6.50
N ASN A 249 -19.41 -5.44 6.58
CA ASN A 249 -19.01 -4.75 7.80
C ASN A 249 -18.26 -3.45 7.48
N VAL A 250 -18.36 -2.46 8.37
CA VAL A 250 -17.55 -1.24 8.37
C VAL A 250 -16.80 -1.19 9.70
N ILE A 251 -15.49 -1.21 9.63
CA ILE A 251 -14.60 -1.24 10.78
C ILE A 251 -14.11 0.18 11.03
N THR A 252 -14.33 0.67 12.25
CA THR A 252 -13.82 1.95 12.74
C THR A 252 -12.91 1.73 13.94
N HIS A 253 -12.04 2.70 14.21
CA HIS A 253 -11.18 2.69 15.38
C HIS A 253 -10.85 4.13 15.76
N ASP A 254 -10.85 4.47 17.05
CA ASP A 254 -10.61 5.86 17.53
C ASP A 254 -9.24 6.39 17.14
N ALA A 255 -8.27 5.49 16.95
CA ALA A 255 -6.94 5.83 16.47
C ALA A 255 -6.82 5.98 14.94
N PHE A 256 -7.87 5.75 14.14
CA PHE A 256 -7.77 6.00 12.70
C PHE A 256 -7.66 7.50 12.43
N GLN A 257 -6.55 7.87 11.79
CA GLN A 257 -6.21 9.24 11.43
C GLN A 257 -5.61 9.22 10.02
N PHE A 258 -6.48 9.31 9.02
CA PHE A 258 -6.14 9.14 7.61
C PHE A 258 -5.48 7.77 7.35
N PRO A 259 -6.17 6.64 7.61
CA PRO A 259 -5.65 5.31 7.30
C PRO A 259 -5.43 5.18 5.79
N ALA A 260 -4.22 4.80 5.35
CA ALA A 260 -3.86 4.82 3.93
C ALA A 260 -3.93 3.44 3.28
N THR A 261 -3.38 2.42 3.94
CA THR A 261 -3.44 1.03 3.46
C THR A 261 -3.24 0.06 4.61
N ALA A 262 -3.37 -1.23 4.34
CA ALA A 262 -3.24 -2.28 5.34
C ALA A 262 -2.55 -3.52 4.78
N ILE A 263 -2.11 -4.39 5.68
CA ILE A 263 -1.72 -5.77 5.38
C ILE A 263 -2.46 -6.74 6.29
N ALA A 264 -2.70 -7.96 5.81
CA ALA A 264 -3.20 -9.04 6.66
C ALA A 264 -2.07 -9.61 7.54
N PHE A 265 -2.39 -9.83 8.82
CA PHE A 265 -1.52 -10.50 9.78
C PHE A 265 -2.36 -11.35 10.74
N GLU A 266 -2.21 -12.67 10.67
CA GLU A 266 -3.05 -13.62 11.40
C GLU A 266 -4.54 -13.35 11.13
N ASN A 267 -5.35 -13.15 12.17
CA ASN A 267 -6.78 -12.83 12.05
C ASN A 267 -7.07 -11.32 12.04
N ARG A 268 -6.04 -10.49 11.85
CA ARG A 268 -6.11 -9.03 11.95
C ARG A 268 -5.66 -8.37 10.66
N LEU A 269 -6.07 -7.11 10.50
CA LEU A 269 -5.43 -6.16 9.61
C LEU A 269 -4.50 -5.27 10.41
N ALA A 270 -3.33 -4.97 9.83
CA ALA A 270 -2.40 -3.97 10.33
C ALA A 270 -2.51 -2.75 9.40
N VAL A 271 -3.23 -1.72 9.85
CA VAL A 271 -3.60 -0.52 9.06
C VAL A 271 -2.63 0.61 9.38
N VAL A 272 -1.93 1.15 8.38
CA VAL A 272 -1.02 2.29 8.59
C VAL A 272 -1.78 3.62 8.45
N ASN A 273 -1.67 4.48 9.45
CA ASN A 273 -2.15 5.86 9.37
C ASN A 273 -1.12 6.71 8.64
N ALA A 274 -1.54 7.50 7.66
CA ALA A 274 -0.69 8.50 7.00
C ALA A 274 -0.78 9.89 7.65
N LYS A 275 -1.84 10.14 8.43
CA LYS A 275 -2.12 11.43 9.08
C LYS A 275 -2.03 12.63 8.13
N SER A 276 -2.32 12.46 6.85
CA SER A 276 -2.18 13.48 5.79
C SER A 276 -3.41 14.38 5.65
N ASP A 277 -4.18 14.60 6.72
CA ASP A 277 -5.30 15.54 6.68
C ASP A 277 -4.79 16.98 6.66
N THR A 278 -5.00 17.67 5.54
CA THR A 278 -4.57 19.06 5.34
C THR A 278 -5.19 20.03 6.35
N ALA A 279 -6.34 19.71 6.95
CA ALA A 279 -6.98 20.55 7.95
C ALA A 279 -6.35 20.42 9.35
N GLU A 280 -5.78 19.26 9.70
CA GLU A 280 -5.27 18.97 11.05
C GLU A 280 -3.74 18.96 11.13
N THR A 281 -3.04 18.49 10.10
CA THR A 281 -1.59 18.24 10.15
C THR A 281 -0.79 18.87 8.99
N GLY A 282 -1.46 19.26 7.91
CA GLY A 282 -0.84 19.87 6.72
C GLY A 282 -0.27 18.86 5.71
N LEU A 283 0.38 19.36 4.65
CA LEU A 283 1.12 18.54 3.66
C LEU A 283 2.50 19.18 3.40
N PRO A 284 3.63 18.57 3.81
CA PRO A 284 3.73 17.28 4.52
C PRO A 284 3.11 17.32 5.94
N PRO A 285 2.62 16.19 6.46
CA PRO A 285 2.03 16.15 7.80
C PRO A 285 3.07 16.41 8.89
N THR A 286 2.67 17.15 9.93
CA THR A 286 3.52 17.59 11.04
C THR A 286 3.32 16.79 12.33
N ALA A 287 2.67 15.63 12.24
CA ALA A 287 2.44 14.75 13.39
C ALA A 287 3.76 14.31 14.04
N GLY A 288 3.80 14.30 15.37
CA GLY A 288 4.99 13.89 16.14
C GLY A 288 5.22 12.38 16.19
N GLU A 289 4.20 11.59 15.82
CA GLU A 289 4.22 10.13 15.89
C GLU A 289 3.32 9.55 14.78
N TYR A 290 3.68 8.36 14.30
CA TYR A 290 2.91 7.56 13.35
C TYR A 290 2.79 6.13 13.87
N GLU A 291 1.75 5.43 13.45
CA GLU A 291 1.40 4.13 13.99
C GLU A 291 0.75 3.22 12.96
N VAL A 292 0.81 1.93 13.28
CA VAL A 292 -0.06 0.90 12.74
C VAL A 292 -1.15 0.61 13.77
N VAL A 293 -2.39 0.64 13.31
CA VAL A 293 -3.57 0.26 14.08
C VAL A 293 -3.99 -1.15 13.66
N PHE A 294 -4.10 -2.05 14.62
CA PHE A 294 -4.58 -3.40 14.38
C PHE A 294 -6.09 -3.48 14.56
N VAL A 295 -6.79 -4.14 13.64
CA VAL A 295 -8.24 -4.37 13.73
C VAL A 295 -8.58 -5.80 13.31
N ASP A 296 -9.71 -6.32 13.77
CA ASP A 296 -10.17 -7.66 13.39
C ASP A 296 -10.60 -7.71 11.92
N ARG A 297 -10.35 -8.86 11.28
CA ARG A 297 -10.54 -9.06 9.84
C ARG A 297 -11.87 -9.76 9.51
#